data_AF-A0A9X8YMQ7-F1
#
_entry.id   AF-A0A9X8YMQ7-F1
#
_cell.length_a   1.000
_cell.length_b   1.000
_cell.length_c   1.000
_cell.angle_alpha   90.00
_cell.angle_beta   90.00
_cell.angle_gamma   90.00
#
_symmetry.space_group_name_H-M   'P 1'
#
loop_
_entity.id
_entity.type
_entity.pdbx_description
1 polymer ?
#
loop_
_entity_poly.entity_id
_entity_poly.type
_entity_poly.pdbx_seq_one_letter_code
_entity_poly.pdbx_strand_id
1 'polypeptide(L)'
;LPLHARARRGIGYLPQEASIFRRLSVYDNLMAVLEIRPDLTSEQREDRAKELMEEFHISHLRDSLGQALSGGERRRVEIARALAANPKF
;
A
#
# COMPACT_ATOMS: atom_id res chain seq x y z
N LEU A 1 -6.28 9.04 22.49
CA LEU A 1 -6.84 7.80 21.94
C LEU A 1 -5.73 6.84 21.55
N PRO A 2 -5.72 5.59 22.03
CA PRO A 2 -4.76 4.57 21.61
C PRO A 2 -4.86 4.27 20.10
N LEU A 3 -3.77 3.78 19.49
CA LEU A 3 -3.60 3.61 18.03
C LEU A 3 -4.75 2.80 17.39
N HIS A 4 -5.17 1.73 18.07
CA HIS A 4 -6.28 0.88 17.63
C HIS A 4 -7.62 1.62 17.51
N ALA A 5 -7.83 2.67 18.32
CA ALA A 5 -9.07 3.44 18.32
C ALA A 5 -9.09 4.50 17.20
N ARG A 6 -7.92 4.88 16.68
CA ARG A 6 -7.78 5.80 15.53
C ARG A 6 -7.98 5.05 14.21
N ALA A 7 -7.40 3.86 14.08
CA ALA A 7 -7.61 2.98 12.93
C ALA A 7 -9.11 2.65 12.70
N ARG A 8 -9.86 2.40 13.78
CA ARG A 8 -11.32 2.16 13.71
C ARG A 8 -12.15 3.36 13.25
N ARG A 9 -11.57 4.56 13.23
CA ARG A 9 -12.23 5.79 12.78
C ARG A 9 -11.81 6.22 11.37
N GLY A 10 -11.10 5.36 10.63
CA GLY A 10 -10.63 5.67 9.27
C GLY A 10 -9.42 6.63 9.22
N ILE A 11 -8.88 7.03 10.37
CA ILE A 11 -7.72 7.91 10.45
C ILE A 11 -6.46 7.06 10.21
N GLY A 12 -5.93 7.13 8.99
CA GLY A 12 -4.65 6.53 8.63
C GLY A 12 -3.48 7.24 9.33
N TYR A 13 -2.66 6.50 10.07
CA TYR A 13 -1.44 7.00 10.69
C TYR A 13 -0.25 6.67 9.78
N LEU A 14 0.44 7.69 9.27
CA LEU A 14 1.71 7.54 8.55
C LEU A 14 2.86 7.90 9.50
N PRO A 15 3.62 6.93 10.04
CA PRO A 15 4.83 7.23 10.79
C PRO A 15 5.84 7.97 9.90
N GLN A 16 6.69 8.81 10.51
CA GLN A 16 7.78 9.53 9.83
C GLN A 16 8.90 8.59 9.31
N GLU A 17 8.85 7.29 9.64
CA GLU A 17 9.74 6.27 9.09
C GLU A 17 9.11 5.52 7.92
N ALA A 18 9.93 5.00 7.01
CA ALA A 18 9.48 4.34 5.79
C ALA A 18 8.46 3.23 6.09
N SER A 19 7.21 3.43 5.66
CA SER A 19 6.07 2.56 5.94
C SER A 19 6.11 1.27 5.11
N ILE A 20 6.87 1.28 4.01
CA ILE A 20 7.06 0.14 3.10
C ILE A 20 7.66 -1.09 3.80
N PHE A 21 7.04 -2.26 3.56
CA PHE A 21 7.60 -3.54 3.98
C PHE A 21 8.84 -3.87 3.14
N ARG A 22 10.02 -3.72 3.72
CA ARG A 22 11.32 -3.85 3.04
C ARG A 22 11.60 -5.24 2.43
N ARG A 23 11.04 -6.29 3.04
CA ARG A 23 11.21 -7.69 2.64
C ARG A 23 10.12 -8.21 1.69
N LEU A 24 9.14 -7.38 1.36
CA LEU A 24 8.08 -7.72 0.43
C LEU A 24 8.33 -7.04 -0.92
N SER A 25 7.83 -7.64 -2.00
CA SER A 25 7.81 -6.99 -3.32
C SER A 25 6.88 -5.78 -3.33
N VAL A 26 6.92 -4.94 -4.36
CA VAL A 26 5.96 -3.83 -4.52
C VAL A 26 4.54 -4.35 -4.61
N TYR A 27 4.32 -5.43 -5.35
CA TYR A 27 3.01 -6.07 -5.45
C TYR A 27 2.51 -6.57 -4.10
N ASP A 28 3.34 -7.33 -3.36
CA ASP A 28 2.97 -7.87 -2.04
C ASP A 28 2.73 -6.75 -1.02
N ASN A 29 3.44 -5.64 -1.16
CA ASN A 29 3.24 -4.45 -0.33
C ASN A 29 1.83 -3.86 -0.48
N LEU A 30 1.30 -3.83 -1.70
CA LEU A 30 -0.07 -3.39 -2.01
C LEU A 30 -1.08 -4.46 -1.58
N MET A 31 -0.82 -5.72 -1.91
CA MET A 31 -1.69 -6.84 -1.55
C MET A 31 -1.87 -6.97 -0.04
N ALA A 32 -0.83 -6.77 0.77
CA ALA A 32 -0.93 -6.79 2.23
C ALA A 32 -1.95 -5.78 2.80
N VAL A 33 -2.25 -4.69 2.06
CA VAL A 33 -3.27 -3.70 2.42
C VAL A 33 -4.61 -4.02 1.76
N LEU A 34 -4.62 -4.57 0.55
CA LEU A 34 -5.85 -4.93 -0.16
C LEU A 34 -6.50 -6.20 0.42
N GLU A 35 -5.72 -7.12 0.99
CA GLU A 35 -6.22 -8.35 1.60
C GLU A 35 -7.07 -8.11 2.86
N ILE A 36 -6.80 -7.02 3.57
CA ILE A 36 -7.60 -6.62 4.76
C ILE A 36 -8.91 -5.93 4.38
N ARG A 37 -9.17 -5.65 3.08
CA ARG A 37 -10.41 -5.06 2.60
C ARG A 37 -11.48 -6.14 2.43
N PRO A 38 -12.53 -6.17 3.28
CA PRO A 38 -13.58 -7.19 3.21
C PRO A 38 -14.54 -6.97 2.05
N ASP A 39 -14.53 -5.78 1.45
CA ASP A 39 -15.40 -5.38 0.35
C ASP A 39 -14.83 -5.71 -1.05
N LEU A 40 -13.66 -6.33 -1.12
CA LEU A 40 -13.02 -6.74 -2.37
C LEU A 40 -12.84 -8.26 -2.43
N THR A 41 -13.19 -8.85 -3.57
CA THR A 41 -12.83 -10.24 -3.91
C THR A 41 -11.34 -10.37 -4.21
N SER A 42 -10.81 -11.60 -4.27
CA SER A 42 -9.40 -11.82 -4.64
C SER A 42 -9.05 -11.21 -5.99
N GLU A 43 -9.89 -11.40 -7.01
CA GLU A 43 -9.70 -10.83 -8.35
C GLU A 43 -9.71 -9.29 -8.31
N GLN A 44 -10.67 -8.68 -7.60
CA GLN A 44 -10.73 -7.23 -7.45
C GLN A 44 -9.52 -6.65 -6.73
N ARG A 45 -8.91 -7.39 -5.79
CA ARG A 45 -7.67 -6.98 -5.13
C ARG A 45 -6.50 -6.97 -6.11
N GLU A 46 -6.39 -8.00 -6.94
CA GLU A 46 -5.34 -8.06 -7.97
C GLU A 46 -5.48 -6.93 -8.98
N ASP A 47 -6.69 -6.67 -9.46
CA ASP A 47 -6.94 -5.59 -10.41
C ASP A 47 -6.69 -4.23 -9.77
N ARG A 48 -7.14 -4.02 -8.53
CA ARG A 48 -6.84 -2.77 -7.82
C ARG A 48 -5.34 -2.58 -7.58
N ALA A 49 -4.58 -3.65 -7.34
CA ALA A 49 -3.13 -3.57 -7.23
C ALA A 49 -2.49 -3.16 -8.56
N LYS A 50 -2.95 -3.73 -9.69
CA LYS A 50 -2.49 -3.35 -11.04
C LYS A 50 -2.78 -1.87 -11.33
N GLU A 51 -4.01 -1.43 -11.09
CA GLU A 51 -4.43 -0.04 -11.27
C GLU A 51 -3.55 0.93 -10.47
N LEU A 52 -3.34 0.65 -9.18
CA LEU A 52 -2.49 1.49 -8.33
C LEU A 52 -1.04 1.49 -8.80
N MET A 53 -0.52 0.37 -9.28
CA MET A 53 0.84 0.35 -9.81
C MET A 53 0.98 1.19 -11.08
N GLU A 54 -0.03 1.19 -11.94
CA GLU A 54 -0.06 1.99 -13.17
C GLU A 54 -0.21 3.48 -12.86
N GLU A 55 -1.17 3.84 -11.99
CA GLU A 55 -1.46 5.21 -11.55
C GLU A 55 -0.22 5.88 -10.94
N PHE A 56 0.56 5.12 -10.16
CA PHE A 56 1.77 5.64 -9.51
C PHE A 56 3.05 5.39 -10.30
N HIS A 57 2.96 4.92 -11.54
CA HIS A 57 4.09 4.63 -12.43
C HIS A 57 5.15 3.73 -11.76
N ILE A 58 4.70 2.66 -11.09
CA ILE A 58 5.53 1.66 -10.40
C ILE A 58 5.28 0.23 -10.90
N SER A 59 4.50 0.02 -11.97
CA SER A 59 4.23 -1.32 -12.53
C SER A 59 5.49 -2.09 -12.94
N HIS A 60 6.52 -1.39 -13.41
CA HIS A 60 7.81 -1.99 -13.74
C HIS A 60 8.61 -2.47 -12.51
N LEU A 61 8.21 -2.06 -11.30
CA LEU A 61 8.83 -2.44 -10.04
C LEU A 61 8.06 -3.56 -9.34
N ARG A 62 7.03 -4.14 -9.97
CA ARG A 62 6.13 -5.14 -9.40
C ARG A 62 6.83 -6.15 -8.49
N ASP A 63 7.89 -6.78 -9.01
CA ASP A 63 8.61 -7.87 -8.34
C ASP A 63 9.83 -7.38 -7.53
N SER A 64 10.12 -6.08 -7.56
CA SER A 64 11.24 -5.49 -6.81
C SER A 64 10.94 -5.43 -5.32
N LEU A 65 11.90 -5.86 -4.50
CA LEU A 65 11.80 -5.78 -3.05
C LEU A 65 11.84 -4.33 -2.57
N GLY A 66 11.05 -4.01 -1.54
CA GLY A 66 10.99 -2.65 -1.00
C GLY A 66 12.33 -2.06 -0.54
N GLN A 67 13.28 -2.91 -0.14
CA GLN A 67 14.65 -2.48 0.21
C GLN A 67 15.49 -2.03 -0.98
N ALA A 68 15.20 -2.53 -2.19
CA ALA A 68 15.95 -2.23 -3.41
C ALA A 68 15.49 -0.93 -4.09
N LEU A 69 14.36 -0.37 -3.65
CA LEU A 69 13.80 0.86 -4.23
C LEU A 69 14.61 2.09 -3.84
N SER A 70 14.79 2.99 -4.81
CA SER A 70 15.25 4.36 -4.58
C SER A 70 14.29 5.13 -3.66
N GLY A 71 14.74 6.26 -3.13
CA GLY A 71 13.90 7.09 -2.25
C GLY A 71 12.61 7.57 -2.92
N GLY A 72 12.68 7.95 -4.20
CA GLY A 72 11.51 8.41 -4.96
C GLY A 72 10.52 7.29 -5.26
N GLU A 73 11.00 6.12 -5.67
CA GLU A 73 10.15 4.94 -5.90
C GLU A 73 9.47 4.50 -4.61
N ARG A 74 10.24 4.41 -3.52
CA ARG A 74 9.73 4.08 -2.19
C ARG A 74 8.60 5.00 -1.78
N ARG A 75 8.76 6.30 -2.00
CA ARG A 75 7.71 7.29 -1.72
C ARG A 75 6.43 7.02 -2.53
N ARG A 76 6.56 6.68 -3.82
CA ARG A 76 5.39 6.35 -4.66
C ARG A 76 4.68 5.09 -4.17
N VAL A 77 5.41 4.04 -3.80
CA VAL A 77 4.82 2.81 -3.22
C VAL A 77 4.10 3.10 -1.91
N GLU A 78 4.67 3.95 -1.03
CA GLU A 78 4.01 4.33 0.22
C GLU A 78 2.68 5.06 0.00
N ILE A 79 2.63 5.98 -0.97
CA ILE A 79 1.40 6.70 -1.32
C ILE A 79 0.37 5.72 -1.89
N ALA A 80 0.77 4.85 -2.81
CA ALA A 80 -0.10 3.83 -3.40
C ALA A 80 -0.69 2.91 -2.33
N ARG A 81 0.10 2.45 -1.35
CA ARG A 81 -0.37 1.64 -0.22
C ARG A 81 -1.35 2.40 0.68
N ALA A 82 -1.10 3.67 0.96
CA ALA A 82 -2.02 4.49 1.76
C ALA A 82 -3.38 4.63 1.08
N LEU A 83 -3.41 4.76 -0.25
CA LEU A 83 -4.64 4.82 -1.04
C LEU A 83 -5.33 3.45 -1.17
N ALA A 84 -4.57 2.36 -1.20
CA ALA A 84 -5.11 1.00 -1.21
C ALA A 84 -6.02 0.72 0.01
N ALA A 85 -5.73 1.34 1.15
CA ALA A 85 -6.53 1.22 2.37
C ALA A 85 -7.92 1.87 2.27
N ASN A 86 -8.20 2.67 1.23
CA ASN A 86 -9.44 3.44 1.05
C ASN A 86 -9.89 4.18 2.32
N PRO A 87 -9.07 5.12 2.83
CA PRO A 87 -9.42 5.88 4.01
C PRO A 87 -10.71 6.68 3.75
N LYS A 88 -11.69 6.55 4.67
CA LYS A 88 -12.83 7.46 4.72
C LYS A 88 -12.35 8.74 5.40
N PHE A 89 -12.39 9.86 4.67
CA PHE A 89 -12.03 11.19 5.17
C PHE A 89 -12.90 11.61 6.37
#